data_AF-A0A6M0M9Y7-F1
#
_entry.id   AF-A0A6M0M9Y7-F1
#
_cell.length_a   1.000
_cell.length_b   1.000
_cell.length_c   1.000
_cell.angle_alpha   90.00
_cell.angle_beta   90.00
_cell.angle_gamma   90.00
#
_symmetry.space_group_name_H-M   'P 1'
#
loop_
_entity.id
_entity.type
_entity.pdbx_description
1 polymer ?
#
loop_
_entity_poly.entity_id
_entity_poly.type
_entity_poly.pdbx_seq_one_letter_code
_entity_poly.pdbx_strand_id
1 'polypeptide(L)'
;MDEDSILNLVKAVLGYRSTVRDELLKVIIKGVISELEKTIGIELDESNDEHFMFIVDLVAFRYKHQGGETMPRNLEYRLRNLIIKYRGKNDVG
;
A
#
# COMPACT_ATOMS: atom_id res chain seq x y z
N MET A 1 -4.57 -7.32 6.76
CA MET A 1 -3.12 -7.49 6.53
C MET A 1 -2.37 -7.09 7.78
N ASP A 2 -1.32 -7.83 8.15
CA ASP A 2 -0.47 -7.51 9.31
C ASP A 2 0.37 -6.23 9.09
N GLU A 3 0.04 -5.18 9.83
CA GLU A 3 0.69 -3.87 9.74
C GLU A 3 2.16 -3.91 10.18
N ASP A 4 2.52 -4.76 11.15
CA ASP A 4 3.89 -4.82 11.66
C ASP A 4 4.83 -5.49 10.65
N SER A 5 4.36 -6.52 9.93
CA SER A 5 5.06 -7.08 8.78
C SER A 5 5.29 -6.06 7.67
N ILE A 6 4.25 -5.29 7.31
CA ILE A 6 4.36 -4.23 6.29
C ILE A 6 5.35 -3.15 6.75
N LEU A 7 5.28 -2.72 8.01
CA LEU A 7 6.18 -1.72 8.59
C LEU A 7 7.65 -2.15 8.46
N ASN A 8 7.96 -3.40 8.78
CA ASN A 8 9.32 -3.92 8.70
C ASN A 8 9.86 -3.89 7.25
N LEU A 9 9.03 -4.27 6.28
CA LEU A 9 9.39 -4.21 4.85
C LEU A 9 9.55 -2.77 4.36
N VAL A 10 8.65 -1.86 4.74
CA VAL A 10 8.75 -0.43 4.41
C VAL A 10 10.05 0.14 4.98
N LYS A 11 10.39 -0.17 6.23
CA LYS A 11 11.66 0.26 6.85
C LYS A 11 12.86 -0.27 6.08
N ALA A 12 12.83 -1.53 5.64
CA ALA A 12 13.88 -2.10 4.80
C ALA A 12 14.04 -1.33 3.48
N VAL A 13 12.94 -1.03 2.78
CA VAL A 13 12.93 -0.24 1.53
C VAL A 13 13.42 1.19 1.73
N LEU A 14 13.11 1.81 2.87
CA LEU A 14 13.56 3.16 3.22
C LEU A 14 14.98 3.21 3.80
N GLY A 15 15.58 2.07 4.12
CA GLY A 15 16.88 1.98 4.79
C GLY A 15 16.85 2.39 6.28
N TYR A 16 15.69 2.29 6.94
CA TYR A 16 15.51 2.71 8.32
C TYR A 16 15.72 1.55 9.30
N ARG A 17 16.50 1.82 10.36
CA ARG A 17 16.74 0.87 11.45
C ARG A 17 16.16 1.31 12.79
N SER A 18 15.98 2.62 12.98
CA SER A 18 15.38 3.18 14.20
C SER A 18 13.86 3.10 14.19
N THR A 19 13.24 3.35 15.33
CA THR A 19 11.78 3.34 15.52
C THR A 19 11.14 4.73 15.52
N VAL A 20 11.94 5.79 15.36
CA VAL A 20 11.52 7.21 15.45
C VAL A 20 10.36 7.55 14.50
N ARG A 21 10.25 6.84 13.37
CA ARG A 21 9.24 7.10 12.34
C ARG A 21 8.13 6.06 12.32
N ASP A 22 8.15 5.08 13.22
CA ASP A 22 7.25 3.94 13.16
C ASP A 22 5.79 4.35 13.34
N GLU A 23 5.52 5.30 14.24
CA GLU A 23 4.16 5.83 14.44
C GLU A 23 3.61 6.46 13.16
N LEU A 24 4.38 7.34 12.52
CA LEU A 24 3.99 7.98 11.27
C LEU A 24 3.82 6.95 10.14
N LEU A 25 4.73 5.99 10.01
CA LEU A 25 4.64 4.94 9.00
C LEU A 25 3.40 4.06 9.21
N LYS A 26 3.06 3.71 10.46
CA LYS A 26 1.82 2.97 10.78
C LYS A 26 0.58 3.75 10.37
N VAL A 27 0.53 5.06 10.58
CA VAL A 27 -0.59 5.90 10.12
C VAL A 27 -0.71 5.86 8.59
N ILE A 28 0.41 5.95 7.86
CA ILE A 28 0.41 5.89 6.40
C ILE A 28 -0.03 4.50 5.91
N ILE A 29 0.47 3.42 6.52
CA ILE A 29 0.08 2.04 6.19
C ILE A 29 -1.43 1.85 6.35
N LYS A 30 -2.00 2.26 7.49
CA LYS A 30 -3.45 2.21 7.73
C LYS A 30 -4.24 2.99 6.69
N GLY A 31 -3.77 4.19 6.35
CA GLY A 31 -4.39 5.01 5.31
C GLY A 31 -4.38 4.33 3.94
N VAL A 32 -3.24 3.74 3.54
CA VAL A 32 -3.10 3.03 2.27
C VAL A 32 -4.01 1.80 2.20
N ILE A 33 -3.99 0.95 3.23
CA ILE A 33 -4.87 -0.24 3.29
C ILE A 33 -6.33 0.19 3.20
N SER A 34 -6.74 1.16 4.02
CA SER A 34 -8.12 1.66 4.04
C SER A 34 -8.55 2.26 2.70
N GLU A 35 -7.66 2.94 1.98
CA GLU A 35 -7.98 3.49 0.66
C GLU A 35 -8.14 2.39 -0.38
N LEU A 36 -7.23 1.41 -0.41
CA LEU A 36 -7.29 0.28 -1.33
C LEU A 36 -8.58 -0.53 -1.14
N GLU A 37 -8.93 -0.84 0.10
CA GLU A 37 -10.14 -1.61 0.41
C GLU A 37 -11.41 -0.80 0.26
N LYS A 38 -11.50 0.38 0.90
CA LYS A 38 -12.80 1.08 1.07
C LYS A 38 -13.09 2.08 -0.03
N THR A 39 -12.06 2.68 -0.63
CA THR A 39 -12.24 3.70 -1.68
C THR A 39 -12.11 3.09 -3.07
N ILE A 40 -11.10 2.23 -3.26
CA ILE A 40 -10.81 1.61 -4.56
C ILE A 40 -11.59 0.30 -4.72
N GLY A 41 -11.85 -0.42 -3.61
CA GLY A 41 -12.63 -1.65 -3.60
C GLY A 41 -11.83 -2.91 -3.90
N ILE A 42 -10.51 -2.89 -3.64
CA ILE A 42 -9.64 -4.06 -3.80
C ILE A 42 -9.83 -4.99 -2.60
N GLU A 43 -10.13 -6.25 -2.85
CA GLU A 43 -10.13 -7.31 -1.84
C GLU A 43 -8.68 -7.72 -1.56
N LEU A 44 -8.10 -7.14 -0.49
CA LEU A 44 -6.75 -7.47 -0.08
C LEU A 44 -6.69 -8.86 0.57
N ASP A 45 -5.57 -9.53 0.37
CA ASP A 45 -5.31 -10.90 0.81
C ASP A 45 -3.90 -10.92 1.40
N GLU A 46 -3.79 -11.38 2.64
CA GLU A 46 -2.53 -11.43 3.39
C GLU A 46 -1.57 -12.50 2.84
N SER A 47 -2.07 -13.48 2.10
CA SER A 47 -1.24 -14.52 1.46
C SER A 47 -0.75 -14.12 0.07
N ASN A 48 -1.15 -12.95 -0.44
CA ASN A 48 -0.83 -12.49 -1.78
C ASN A 48 0.37 -11.52 -1.76
N ASP A 49 1.52 -12.02 -2.23
CA ASP A 49 2.76 -11.24 -2.34
C ASP A 49 2.63 -9.99 -3.22
N GLU A 50 1.77 -10.01 -4.26
CA GLU A 50 1.50 -8.85 -5.12
C GLU A 50 0.86 -7.71 -4.32
N HIS A 51 -0.08 -8.04 -3.42
CA HIS A 51 -0.74 -7.09 -2.53
C HIS A 51 0.24 -6.51 -1.52
N PHE A 52 1.01 -7.37 -0.85
CA PHE A 52 2.02 -6.98 0.13
C PHE A 52 3.05 -6.02 -0.48
N MET A 53 3.66 -6.41 -1.60
CA MET A 53 4.69 -5.60 -2.24
C MET A 53 4.12 -4.28 -2.78
N PHE A 54 2.88 -4.26 -3.28
CA PHE A 54 2.28 -3.01 -3.74
C PHE A 54 2.05 -2.01 -2.59
N ILE A 55 1.54 -2.47 -1.45
CA ILE A 55 1.33 -1.61 -0.28
C ILE A 55 2.66 -1.06 0.23
N VAL A 56 3.69 -1.90 0.33
CA VAL A 56 5.03 -1.48 0.76
C VAL A 56 5.57 -0.36 -0.15
N ASP A 57 5.50 -0.54 -1.47
CA ASP A 57 5.98 0.46 -2.42
C ASP A 57 5.17 1.76 -2.38
N LEU A 58 3.84 1.66 -2.26
CA LEU A 58 2.95 2.82 -2.18
C LEU A 58 3.15 3.61 -0.89
N VAL A 59 3.33 2.94 0.25
CA VAL A 59 3.64 3.58 1.54
C VAL A 59 4.99 4.28 1.46
N ALA A 60 6.03 3.61 0.94
CA ALA A 60 7.36 4.20 0.80
C ALA A 60 7.33 5.44 -0.11
N PHE A 61 6.57 5.39 -1.22
CA PHE A 61 6.35 6.53 -2.10
C PHE A 61 5.65 7.69 -1.36
N ARG A 62 4.49 7.45 -0.73
CA ARG A 62 3.74 8.50 -0.01
C ARG A 62 4.55 9.15 1.10
N TYR A 63 5.30 8.35 1.84
CA TYR A 63 6.18 8.85 2.89
C TYR A 63 7.27 9.78 2.33
N LYS A 64 7.92 9.42 1.21
CA LYS A 64 8.97 10.22 0.59
C LYS A 64 8.46 11.52 -0.04
N HIS A 65 7.24 11.51 -0.58
CA HIS A 65 6.75 12.58 -1.44
C HIS A 65 5.59 13.40 -0.84
N GLN A 66 5.10 13.06 0.35
CA GLN A 66 4.13 13.81 1.19
C GLN A 66 2.96 14.49 0.44
N GLY A 67 2.50 13.89 -0.66
CA GLY A 67 1.37 14.38 -1.46
C GLY A 67 1.68 15.46 -2.51
N GLY A 68 2.94 15.83 -2.71
CA GLY A 68 3.33 16.86 -3.68
C GLY A 68 3.64 16.33 -5.09
N GLU A 69 3.85 15.02 -5.26
CA GLU A 69 4.32 14.43 -6.51
C GLU A 69 3.34 13.45 -7.14
N THR A 70 3.32 13.46 -8.47
CA THR A 70 2.59 12.48 -9.28
C THR A 70 3.12 11.08 -9.04
N MET A 71 2.21 10.11 -8.94
CA MET A 71 2.57 8.70 -8.80
C MET A 71 3.44 8.25 -9.99
N PRO A 72 4.56 7.53 -9.75
CA PRO A 72 5.36 6.97 -10.82
C PRO A 72 4.55 6.00 -11.68
N ARG A 73 4.75 6.05 -13.01
CA ARG A 73 3.95 5.24 -13.96
C ARG A 73 3.94 3.74 -13.63
N ASN A 74 5.05 3.17 -13.17
CA ASN A 74 5.11 1.76 -12.77
C ASN A 74 4.15 1.43 -11.62
N LEU A 75 4.00 2.35 -10.66
CA LEU A 75 3.09 2.19 -9.53
C LEU A 75 1.63 2.38 -9.98
N GLU A 76 1.37 3.33 -10.89
CA GLU A 76 0.05 3.47 -11.52
C GLU A 76 -0.37 2.21 -12.30
N TYR A 77 0.54 1.63 -13.08
CA TYR A 77 0.25 0.40 -13.83
C TYR A 77 -0.04 -0.78 -12.91
N ARG A 78 0.72 -0.93 -11.83
CA ARG A 78 0.46 -1.98 -10.82
C ARG A 78 -0.88 -1.77 -10.13
N LEU A 79 -1.22 -0.53 -9.76
CA LEU A 79 -2.53 -0.22 -9.19
C LEU A 79 -3.66 -0.61 -10.15
N ARG A 80 -3.55 -0.28 -11.44
CA ARG A 80 -4.53 -0.68 -12.46
C ARG A 80 -4.66 -2.20 -12.56
N ASN A 81 -3.55 -2.93 -12.54
CA ASN A 81 -3.57 -4.39 -12.57
C ASN A 81 -4.26 -4.97 -11.33
N LEU A 82 -4.01 -4.42 -10.14
CA LEU A 82 -4.69 -4.82 -8.92
C LEU A 82 -6.20 -4.58 -9.00
N ILE A 83 -6.60 -3.41 -9.49
CA ILE A 83 -8.01 -3.06 -9.70
C ILE A 83 -8.68 -4.07 -10.64
N ILE A 84 -8.02 -4.45 -11.74
CA ILE A 84 -8.60 -5.40 -12.71
C ILE A 84 -8.75 -6.80 -12.11
N LYS A 85 -7.76 -7.24 -11.33
CA LYS A 85 -7.70 -8.62 -10.80
C LYS A 85 -8.55 -8.82 -9.55
N TYR A 86 -8.59 -7.83 -8.66
CA TYR A 86 -9.02 -8.01 -7.27
C TYR A 86 -10.04 -6.98 -6.82
N ARG A 87 -10.53 -6.09 -7.70
CA ARG A 87 -11.67 -5.25 -7.34
C ARG A 87 -12.89 -6.16 -7.17
N GLY A 88 -13.46 -6.16 -5.97
CA GLY A 88 -14.67 -6.93 -5.67
C GLY A 88 -15.72 -6.60 -6.73
N LYS A 89 -16.22 -7.63 -7.41
CA LYS A 89 -17.40 -7.49 -8.27
C LYS A 89 -18.56 -7.18 -7.32
N ASN A 90 -18.83 -5.90 -7.10
CA ASN A 90 -20.14 -5.52 -6.60
C ASN A 90 -21.15 -5.96 -7.67
N ASP A 91 -21.90 -6.99 -7.30
CA ASP A 91 -23.10 -7.53 -7.93
C ASP A 91 -23.69 -6.64 -9.03
N VAL A 92 -23.47 -7.07 -10.28
CA VAL A 92 -24.48 -6.83 -11.32
C VAL A 92 -25.61 -7.84 -11.07
N GLY A 93 -26.53 -7.44 -10.20
CA GLY A 93 -27.91 -7.91 -10.24
C GLY A 93 -28.65 -7.31 -11.43
#